data_AF-A0A7L4ZH68-F1
#
_entry.id   AF-A0A7L4ZH68-F1
#
_cell.length_a   1.000
_cell.length_b   1.000
_cell.length_c   1.000
_cell.angle_alpha   90.00
_cell.angle_beta   90.00
_cell.angle_gamma   90.00
#
_symmetry.space_group_name_H-M   'P 1'
#
loop_
_entity.id
_entity.type
_entity.pdbx_description
1 polymer ?
#
loop_
_entity_poly.entity_id
_entity_poly.type
_entity_poly.pdbx_seq_one_letter_code
_entity_poly.pdbx_strand_id
1 'polypeptide(L)'
;MKKRMLSFASLGLVCATLFLSCNTHNQHEEELLDSALEIPAKIISNVDAATLFQNDHSTRLSQIGKSTTTFKDKAIHFELETLDTYINHLETIAVSKNIPITGLSFIFGTDANGKRTTFLMPSTRNVTLDYQESFTIENGKFLTFKHINSSLELQNSSQNDENLVLSTNGYLSFNEAVTLFNTYQTQYIQPFQAKVKKDYYTKAVWYSLEEMKGYIDYLQKKSTNHNLAITGIDVFFGVYNTDPSLELKSNAQTVFLVASAQQQTIINIEGKSLKTFIQNDFFSKETSTTDDDESLTYNMGQLSPPPVNN
;
A
#
# COMPACT_ATOMS: atom_id res chain seq x y z
N MET A 1 -77.38 -12.52 -10.99
CA MET A 1 -76.29 -11.83 -11.73
C MET A 1 -75.48 -12.90 -12.46
N LYS A 2 -75.62 -13.02 -13.79
CA LYS A 2 -74.62 -12.63 -14.83
C LYS A 2 -73.22 -13.21 -14.54
N LYS A 3 -72.54 -13.98 -15.38
CA LYS A 3 -72.63 -14.44 -16.79
C LYS A 3 -71.66 -15.67 -16.87
N ARG A 4 -72.00 -16.77 -17.57
CA ARG A 4 -71.48 -17.19 -18.89
C ARG A 4 -69.94 -17.13 -19.04
N MET A 5 -69.21 -18.02 -19.72
CA MET A 5 -69.36 -19.33 -20.39
C MET A 5 -68.03 -19.50 -21.20
N LEU A 6 -67.73 -20.72 -21.67
CA LEU A 6 -66.77 -21.08 -22.75
C LEU A 6 -65.29 -21.19 -22.30
N SER A 7 -64.65 -22.37 -22.25
CA SER A 7 -64.41 -23.41 -23.27
C SER A 7 -63.53 -22.91 -24.42
N PHE A 8 -62.29 -23.41 -24.53
CA PHE A 8 -61.91 -24.44 -25.52
C PHE A 8 -60.40 -24.70 -25.48
N ALA A 9 -60.07 -25.98 -25.68
CA ALA A 9 -58.74 -26.53 -25.87
C ALA A 9 -58.06 -26.04 -27.15
N SER A 10 -56.73 -26.06 -27.19
CA SER A 10 -56.01 -26.65 -28.32
C SER A 10 -54.54 -26.91 -28.00
N LEU A 11 -54.10 -28.02 -28.55
CA LEU A 11 -52.78 -28.62 -28.61
C LEU A 11 -51.84 -27.75 -29.46
N GLY A 12 -50.60 -27.54 -29.00
CA GLY A 12 -49.57 -26.82 -29.75
C GLY A 12 -48.18 -27.30 -29.37
N LEU A 13 -47.71 -28.34 -30.06
CA LEU A 13 -46.32 -28.78 -30.09
C LEU A 13 -45.47 -27.66 -30.72
N VAL A 14 -44.56 -27.06 -29.96
CA VAL A 14 -43.56 -26.11 -30.50
C VAL A 14 -42.17 -26.57 -30.09
N CYS A 15 -41.40 -26.91 -31.12
CA CYS A 15 -39.96 -27.13 -31.07
C CYS A 15 -39.25 -25.96 -30.39
N ALA A 16 -38.57 -26.22 -29.27
CA ALA A 16 -37.53 -25.34 -28.76
C ALA A 16 -36.18 -25.82 -29.31
N THR A 17 -35.82 -25.33 -30.48
CA THR A 17 -34.40 -25.16 -30.83
C THR A 17 -33.92 -23.82 -30.29
N LEU A 18 -32.60 -23.71 -30.08
CA LEU A 18 -31.81 -22.53 -29.69
C LEU A 18 -31.70 -22.37 -28.14
N PHE A 19 -30.54 -22.40 -27.48
CA PHE A 19 -29.17 -22.13 -27.92
C PHE A 19 -28.17 -23.02 -27.15
N LEU A 20 -27.37 -23.78 -27.90
CA LEU A 20 -25.98 -24.04 -27.53
C LEU A 20 -25.25 -22.69 -27.63
N SER A 21 -25.12 -21.97 -26.52
CA SER A 21 -24.11 -20.91 -26.43
C SER A 21 -22.78 -21.61 -26.27
N CYS A 22 -22.04 -21.67 -27.37
CA CYS A 22 -20.61 -21.88 -27.33
C CYS A 22 -20.00 -20.80 -26.42
N ASN A 23 -19.20 -21.23 -25.45
CA ASN A 23 -18.17 -20.41 -24.82
C ASN A 23 -17.19 -19.97 -25.91
N THR A 24 -17.50 -18.88 -26.60
CA THR A 24 -16.49 -18.06 -27.24
C THR A 24 -16.06 -17.04 -26.21
N HIS A 25 -14.90 -17.28 -25.57
CA HIS A 25 -14.12 -16.21 -24.95
C HIS A 25 -13.90 -15.15 -26.03
N ASN A 26 -14.70 -14.09 -25.99
CA ASN A 26 -14.50 -12.91 -26.83
C ASN A 26 -13.31 -12.15 -26.22
N GLN A 27 -12.09 -12.61 -26.52
CA GLN A 27 -10.86 -11.89 -26.16
C GLN A 27 -10.92 -10.43 -26.62
N HIS A 28 -11.64 -10.15 -27.70
CA HIS A 28 -11.77 -8.80 -28.26
C HIS A 28 -12.64 -7.83 -27.43
N GLU A 29 -13.57 -8.32 -26.60
CA GLU A 29 -14.33 -7.46 -25.67
C GLU A 29 -13.57 -7.20 -24.37
N GLU A 30 -12.73 -8.15 -23.91
CA GLU A 30 -11.79 -7.93 -22.81
C GLU A 30 -10.67 -6.96 -23.20
N GLU A 31 -10.14 -7.07 -24.41
CA GLU A 31 -9.09 -6.18 -24.95
C GLU A 31 -9.54 -4.71 -25.08
N LEU A 32 -10.84 -4.48 -25.34
CA LEU A 32 -11.42 -3.14 -25.40
C LEU A 32 -11.66 -2.54 -24.00
N LEU A 33 -11.99 -3.35 -22.98
CA LEU A 33 -12.18 -2.87 -21.61
C LEU A 33 -10.86 -2.44 -20.96
N ASP A 34 -9.75 -3.08 -21.32
CA ASP A 34 -8.44 -2.80 -20.74
C ASP A 34 -7.73 -1.60 -21.41
N SER A 35 -8.12 -1.26 -22.64
CA SER A 35 -7.50 -0.18 -23.45
C SER A 35 -7.70 1.25 -22.93
N ALA A 36 -8.43 1.46 -21.83
CA ALA A 36 -8.72 2.79 -21.26
C ALA A 36 -8.26 2.99 -19.80
N LEU A 37 -7.63 1.97 -19.18
CA LEU A 37 -7.14 2.10 -17.81
C LEU A 37 -5.74 2.70 -17.80
N GLU A 38 -5.61 3.94 -17.32
CA GLU A 38 -4.29 4.52 -17.09
C GLU A 38 -3.54 3.74 -16.00
N ILE A 39 -2.44 3.08 -16.38
CA ILE A 39 -1.56 2.37 -15.43
C ILE A 39 -0.80 3.44 -14.63
N PRO A 40 -0.90 3.46 -13.29
CA PRO A 40 -0.14 4.40 -12.50
C PRO A 40 1.36 4.27 -12.76
N ALA A 41 2.05 5.38 -12.99
CA ALA A 41 3.48 5.42 -13.36
C ALA A 41 4.46 4.78 -12.35
N LYS A 42 3.95 4.37 -11.18
CA LYS A 42 4.67 3.82 -10.04
C LYS A 42 4.36 2.34 -9.77
N ILE A 43 3.60 1.70 -10.67
CA ILE A 43 3.54 0.24 -10.72
C ILE A 43 4.95 -0.30 -11.01
N ILE A 44 5.38 -1.28 -10.23
CA ILE A 44 6.67 -1.96 -10.41
C ILE A 44 6.45 -3.41 -10.77
N SER A 45 7.44 -4.03 -11.42
CA SER A 45 7.34 -5.44 -11.78
C SER A 45 7.25 -6.34 -10.53
N ASN A 46 6.66 -7.51 -10.70
CA ASN A 46 6.63 -8.54 -9.65
C ASN A 46 8.03 -8.99 -9.23
N VAL A 47 8.99 -8.97 -10.16
CA VAL A 47 10.39 -9.26 -9.91
C VAL A 47 11.04 -8.20 -9.01
N ASP A 48 10.78 -6.92 -9.27
CA ASP A 48 11.28 -5.83 -8.43
C ASP A 48 10.69 -5.90 -7.02
N ALA A 49 9.39 -6.19 -6.90
CA ALA A 49 8.73 -6.39 -5.62
C ALA A 49 9.36 -7.53 -4.80
N ALA A 50 9.58 -8.68 -5.44
CA ALA A 50 10.26 -9.81 -4.80
C ALA A 50 11.69 -9.46 -4.38
N THR A 51 12.43 -8.74 -5.23
CA THR A 51 13.80 -8.28 -4.95
C THR A 51 13.83 -7.39 -3.71
N LEU A 52 12.94 -6.39 -3.63
CA LEU A 52 12.83 -5.50 -2.47
C LEU A 52 12.52 -6.26 -1.19
N PHE A 53 11.58 -7.21 -1.24
CA PHE A 53 11.18 -8.04 -0.11
C PHE A 53 12.33 -8.93 0.40
N GLN A 54 13.06 -9.55 -0.54
CA GLN A 54 14.20 -10.42 -0.22
C GLN A 54 15.36 -9.61 0.36
N ASN A 55 15.65 -8.44 -0.21
CA ASN A 55 16.69 -7.54 0.28
C ASN A 55 16.40 -7.05 1.70
N ASP A 56 15.17 -6.67 2.01
CA ASP A 56 14.80 -6.31 3.39
C ASP A 56 15.10 -7.47 4.36
N HIS A 57 14.74 -8.69 3.97
CA HIS A 57 14.99 -9.86 4.79
C HIS A 57 16.48 -10.12 5.02
N SER A 58 17.26 -10.21 3.94
CA SER A 58 18.67 -10.60 3.99
C SER A 58 19.57 -9.51 4.57
N THR A 59 19.25 -8.24 4.29
CA THR A 59 20.13 -7.11 4.63
C THR A 59 19.67 -6.30 5.84
N ARG A 60 18.43 -6.44 6.33
CA ARG A 60 17.95 -5.76 7.55
C ARG A 60 17.61 -6.75 8.63
N LEU A 61 16.60 -7.59 8.41
CA LEU A 61 16.09 -8.50 9.45
C LEU A 61 17.14 -9.48 9.94
N SER A 62 17.83 -10.15 9.03
CA SER A 62 18.88 -11.12 9.39
C SER A 62 20.04 -10.45 10.14
N GLN A 63 20.34 -9.19 9.84
CA GLN A 63 21.41 -8.45 10.51
C GLN A 63 21.07 -8.08 11.96
N ILE A 64 19.80 -8.09 12.36
CA ILE A 64 19.36 -7.74 13.72
C ILE A 64 18.77 -8.94 14.48
N GLY A 65 19.03 -10.17 14.03
CA GLY A 65 18.56 -11.38 14.70
C GLY A 65 17.07 -11.67 14.52
N LYS A 66 16.43 -11.09 13.50
CA LYS A 66 15.01 -11.28 13.16
C LYS A 66 14.83 -12.09 11.86
N SER A 67 15.75 -13.00 11.55
CA SER A 67 15.68 -13.86 10.36
C SER A 67 14.51 -14.86 10.37
N THR A 68 13.87 -15.09 11.52
CA THR A 68 12.71 -15.99 11.66
C THR A 68 11.37 -15.31 11.38
N THR A 69 11.34 -14.01 11.07
CA THR A 69 10.11 -13.28 10.73
C THR A 69 9.44 -13.89 9.50
N THR A 70 8.21 -14.37 9.67
CA THR A 70 7.46 -15.05 8.61
C THR A 70 6.88 -14.07 7.59
N PHE A 71 6.39 -14.56 6.45
CA PHE A 71 5.67 -13.74 5.48
C PHE A 71 4.48 -13.01 6.12
N LYS A 72 3.67 -13.72 6.91
CA LYS A 72 2.51 -13.17 7.62
C LYS A 72 2.89 -12.06 8.61
N ASP A 73 4.10 -12.14 9.18
CA ASP A 73 4.58 -11.12 10.10
C ASP A 73 5.05 -9.84 9.38
N LYS A 74 5.29 -9.90 8.06
CA LYS A 74 5.74 -8.77 7.25
C LYS A 74 4.61 -8.05 6.53
N ALA A 75 3.49 -8.73 6.28
CA ALA A 75 2.31 -8.12 5.66
C ALA A 75 1.60 -7.20 6.66
N ILE A 76 1.50 -5.91 6.32
CA ILE A 76 0.80 -4.89 7.10
C ILE A 76 -0.43 -4.47 6.31
N HIS A 77 -1.57 -5.00 6.72
CA HIS A 77 -2.80 -4.95 5.93
C HIS A 77 -3.64 -3.70 6.22
N PHE A 78 -4.08 -3.02 5.18
CA PHE A 78 -5.10 -1.97 5.23
C PHE A 78 -6.24 -2.31 4.28
N GLU A 79 -7.48 -2.25 4.75
CA GLU A 79 -8.67 -2.41 3.90
C GLU A 79 -8.82 -1.19 2.97
N LEU A 80 -9.23 -1.42 1.71
CA LEU A 80 -9.40 -0.35 0.72
C LEU A 80 -10.44 0.66 1.17
N GLU A 81 -11.58 0.21 1.70
CA GLU A 81 -12.65 1.08 2.22
C GLU A 81 -12.14 2.00 3.34
N THR A 82 -11.24 1.49 4.19
CA THR A 82 -10.64 2.29 5.27
C THR A 82 -9.70 3.36 4.71
N LEU A 83 -8.89 3.03 3.70
CA LEU A 83 -8.00 3.99 3.05
C LEU A 83 -8.79 5.07 2.30
N ASP A 84 -9.84 4.71 1.57
CA ASP A 84 -10.73 5.65 0.89
C ASP A 84 -11.40 6.61 1.88
N THR A 85 -11.97 6.05 2.96
CA THR A 85 -12.60 6.84 4.03
C THR A 85 -11.59 7.80 4.66
N TYR A 86 -10.38 7.33 4.92
CA TYR A 86 -9.32 8.14 5.49
C TYR A 86 -8.87 9.26 4.56
N ILE A 87 -8.66 9.01 3.27
CA ILE A 87 -8.28 10.03 2.30
C ILE A 87 -9.38 11.09 2.18
N ASN A 88 -10.66 10.69 2.09
CA ASN A 88 -11.79 11.63 2.06
C ASN A 88 -11.87 12.49 3.33
N HIS A 89 -11.56 11.90 4.49
CA HIS A 89 -11.45 12.64 5.75
C HIS A 89 -10.33 13.69 5.70
N LEU A 90 -9.14 13.32 5.20
CA LEU A 90 -8.04 14.27 5.03
C LEU A 90 -8.42 15.43 4.10
N GLU A 91 -9.10 15.17 2.99
CA GLU A 91 -9.58 16.23 2.08
C GLU A 91 -10.58 17.17 2.77
N THR A 92 -11.48 16.62 3.59
CA THR A 92 -12.43 17.40 4.39
C THR A 92 -11.72 18.30 5.41
N ILE A 93 -10.69 17.77 6.08
CA ILE A 93 -9.86 18.53 7.02
C ILE A 93 -9.07 19.64 6.31
N ALA A 94 -8.50 19.33 5.14
CA ALA A 94 -7.76 20.29 4.33
C ALA A 94 -8.62 21.52 3.99
N VAL A 95 -9.88 21.31 3.55
CA VAL A 95 -10.82 22.38 3.23
C VAL A 95 -11.29 23.11 4.50
N SER A 96 -11.79 22.38 5.50
CA SER A 96 -12.42 22.99 6.68
C SER A 96 -11.45 23.78 7.56
N LYS A 97 -10.19 23.36 7.63
CA LYS A 97 -9.14 24.03 8.41
C LYS A 97 -8.20 24.88 7.56
N ASN A 98 -8.41 24.93 6.24
CA ASN A 98 -7.55 25.64 5.28
C ASN A 98 -6.06 25.21 5.39
N ILE A 99 -5.82 23.90 5.40
CA ILE A 99 -4.48 23.30 5.51
C ILE A 99 -4.14 22.62 4.17
N PRO A 100 -3.00 22.96 3.53
CA PRO A 100 -2.63 22.37 2.25
C PRO A 100 -2.01 20.97 2.45
N ILE A 101 -2.86 19.96 2.65
CA ILE A 101 -2.41 18.56 2.71
C ILE A 101 -1.99 18.15 1.31
N THR A 102 -0.70 17.82 1.15
CA THR A 102 -0.09 17.48 -0.14
C THR A 102 0.00 15.97 -0.37
N GLY A 103 -0.06 15.18 0.69
CA GLY A 103 0.11 13.74 0.61
C GLY A 103 -0.03 13.05 1.94
N LEU A 104 0.38 11.79 1.96
CA LEU A 104 0.43 10.96 3.15
C LEU A 104 1.79 10.27 3.25
N SER A 105 2.24 10.04 4.48
CA SER A 105 3.49 9.34 4.78
C SER A 105 3.18 8.01 5.44
N PHE A 106 3.74 6.92 4.90
CA PHE A 106 3.85 5.66 5.60
C PHE A 106 5.02 5.73 6.56
N ILE A 107 4.75 6.02 7.83
CA ILE A 107 5.75 6.14 8.88
C ILE A 107 6.01 4.77 9.49
N PHE A 108 7.29 4.46 9.68
CA PHE A 108 7.73 3.15 10.14
C PHE A 108 7.58 3.06 11.66
N GLY A 109 6.97 1.97 12.12
CA GLY A 109 6.66 1.74 13.52
C GLY A 109 6.94 0.31 13.95
N THR A 110 6.82 0.07 15.25
CA THR A 110 6.89 -1.25 15.85
C THR A 110 5.84 -1.35 16.93
N ASP A 111 5.05 -2.43 16.92
CA ASP A 111 4.04 -2.67 17.95
C ASP A 111 4.66 -3.06 19.30
N ALA A 112 3.82 -3.22 20.32
CA ALA A 112 4.25 -3.60 21.67
C ALA A 112 4.99 -4.96 21.72
N ASN A 113 4.82 -5.82 20.72
CA ASN A 113 5.46 -7.14 20.63
C ASN A 113 6.77 -7.11 19.83
N GLY A 114 7.20 -5.94 19.35
CA GLY A 114 8.39 -5.84 18.52
C GLY A 114 8.17 -6.22 17.06
N LYS A 115 6.91 -6.35 16.61
CA LYS A 115 6.55 -6.61 15.20
C LYS A 115 6.53 -5.28 14.43
N ARG A 116 7.14 -5.26 13.23
CA ARG A 116 7.09 -4.07 12.37
C ARG A 116 5.66 -3.76 11.95
N THR A 117 5.38 -2.47 11.90
CA THR A 117 4.12 -1.92 11.39
C THR A 117 4.41 -0.61 10.65
N THR A 118 3.38 -0.06 10.00
CA THR A 118 3.37 1.31 9.50
C THR A 118 2.10 1.99 9.96
N PHE A 119 2.14 3.30 10.09
CA PHE A 119 0.96 4.14 10.26
C PHE A 119 1.03 5.31 9.27
N LEU A 120 -0.12 5.79 8.85
CA LEU A 120 -0.26 6.87 7.89
C LEU A 120 -0.48 8.18 8.63
N MET A 121 0.21 9.23 8.20
CA MET A 121 -0.07 10.61 8.64
C MET A 121 -0.20 11.51 7.42
N PRO A 122 -1.09 12.52 7.45
CA PRO A 122 -1.11 13.54 6.41
C PRO A 122 0.19 14.33 6.47
N SER A 123 0.58 14.85 5.32
CA SER A 123 1.78 15.67 5.18
C SER A 123 1.47 16.97 4.46
N THR A 124 2.15 18.03 4.87
CA THR A 124 2.22 19.30 4.14
C THR A 124 3.61 19.47 3.53
N ARG A 125 3.73 20.21 2.42
CA ARG A 125 5.05 20.57 1.88
C ARG A 125 5.64 21.76 2.62
N ASN A 126 6.81 21.57 3.21
CA ASN A 126 7.66 22.66 3.66
C ASN A 126 8.46 23.20 2.47
N VAL A 127 8.05 24.34 1.93
CA VAL A 127 8.68 24.94 0.74
C VAL A 127 10.10 25.45 1.00
N THR A 128 10.42 25.81 2.25
CA THR A 128 11.73 26.38 2.60
C THR A 128 12.82 25.32 2.64
N LEU A 129 12.48 24.15 3.17
CA LEU A 129 13.40 23.02 3.37
C LEU A 129 13.19 21.92 2.31
N ASP A 130 12.29 22.16 1.35
CA ASP A 130 11.87 21.26 0.28
C ASP A 130 11.64 19.81 0.75
N TYR A 131 10.83 19.65 1.81
CA TYR A 131 10.50 18.34 2.36
C TYR A 131 9.04 18.23 2.77
N GLN A 132 8.57 17.00 2.91
CA GLN A 132 7.22 16.68 3.35
C GLN A 132 7.21 16.55 4.88
N GLU A 133 6.38 17.34 5.54
CA GLU A 133 6.20 17.36 6.98
C GLU A 133 4.92 16.64 7.36
N SER A 134 5.05 15.47 7.97
CA SER A 134 3.91 14.78 8.58
C SER A 134 3.41 15.54 9.81
N PHE A 135 2.10 15.52 10.03
CA PHE A 135 1.50 16.23 11.15
C PHE A 135 0.21 15.55 11.64
N THR A 136 -0.22 15.96 12.82
CA THR A 136 -1.59 15.76 13.32
C THR A 136 -2.07 17.05 13.96
N ILE A 137 -3.35 17.10 14.34
CA ILE A 137 -3.95 18.21 15.07
C ILE A 137 -4.58 17.58 16.30
N GLU A 138 -4.15 18.02 17.47
CA GLU A 138 -4.67 17.52 18.74
C GLU A 138 -4.92 18.66 19.71
N ASN A 139 -6.08 18.65 20.37
CA ASN A 139 -6.50 19.70 21.29
C ASN A 139 -6.43 21.10 20.62
N GLY A 140 -6.81 21.15 19.33
CA GLY A 140 -6.74 22.36 18.49
C GLY A 140 -5.32 22.83 18.15
N LYS A 141 -4.27 22.06 18.45
CA LYS A 141 -2.87 22.40 18.15
C LYS A 141 -2.33 21.58 17.00
N PHE A 142 -1.67 22.23 16.06
CA PHE A 142 -0.92 21.57 15.01
C PHE A 142 0.37 20.97 15.59
N LEU A 143 0.53 19.65 15.47
CA LEU A 143 1.68 18.90 15.98
C LEU A 143 2.46 18.30 14.82
N THR A 144 3.69 18.77 14.60
CA THR A 144 4.58 18.25 13.57
C THR A 144 5.24 16.94 14.02
N PHE A 145 5.22 15.93 13.15
CA PHE A 145 5.86 14.64 13.36
C PHE A 145 7.19 14.57 12.59
N LYS A 146 8.27 14.99 13.22
CA LYS A 146 9.60 15.11 12.60
C LYS A 146 10.34 13.77 12.56
N HIS A 147 9.92 12.86 11.68
CA HIS A 147 10.53 11.52 11.56
C HIS A 147 12.02 11.53 11.15
N ILE A 148 12.60 12.68 10.80
CA ILE A 148 14.06 12.85 10.66
C ILE A 148 14.82 12.66 11.98
N ASN A 149 14.19 13.01 13.10
CA ASN A 149 14.81 12.93 14.41
C ASN A 149 15.07 11.46 14.79
N SER A 150 16.10 11.23 15.61
CA SER A 150 16.34 9.91 16.20
C SER A 150 15.20 9.51 17.13
N SER A 151 14.66 10.45 17.90
CA SER A 151 13.51 10.23 18.77
C SER A 151 12.60 11.45 18.78
N LEU A 152 11.33 11.21 19.06
CA LEU A 152 10.32 12.24 19.28
C LEU A 152 9.89 12.25 20.75
N GLU A 153 9.51 13.42 21.25
CA GLU A 153 9.05 13.60 22.62
C GLU A 153 7.53 13.45 22.70
N LEU A 154 7.07 12.77 23.75
CA LEU A 154 5.66 12.71 24.08
C LEU A 154 5.16 14.10 24.48
N GLN A 155 3.92 14.41 24.14
CA GLN A 155 3.22 15.60 24.59
C GLN A 155 2.55 15.32 25.94
N ASN A 156 2.50 16.34 26.82
CA ASN A 156 1.84 16.23 28.13
C ASN A 156 0.34 15.90 28.02
N SER A 157 -0.29 16.32 26.92
CA SER A 157 -1.68 16.01 26.58
C SER A 157 -1.71 15.60 25.12
N SER A 158 -2.22 14.41 24.84
CA SER A 158 -2.40 13.90 23.49
C SER A 158 -3.76 13.23 23.42
N GLN A 159 -4.58 13.68 22.49
CA GLN A 159 -5.92 13.18 22.23
C GLN A 159 -6.10 13.13 20.72
N ASN A 160 -6.46 11.96 20.22
CA ASN A 160 -6.75 11.78 18.82
C ASN A 160 -8.17 12.29 18.49
N ASP A 161 -8.38 13.60 18.62
CA ASP A 161 -9.66 14.27 18.39
C ASP A 161 -10.00 14.41 16.90
N GLU A 162 -8.99 14.59 16.05
CA GLU A 162 -9.16 14.78 14.60
C GLU A 162 -8.93 13.51 13.76
N ASN A 163 -8.59 12.36 14.36
CA ASN A 163 -8.40 11.08 13.64
C ASN A 163 -7.46 11.17 12.43
N LEU A 164 -6.33 11.88 12.59
CA LEU A 164 -5.38 12.14 11.49
C LEU A 164 -4.24 11.13 11.41
N VAL A 165 -4.12 10.18 12.35
CA VAL A 165 -3.07 9.16 12.31
C VAL A 165 -3.71 7.79 12.17
N LEU A 166 -3.66 7.20 10.99
CA LEU A 166 -4.28 5.91 10.72
C LEU A 166 -3.27 4.77 10.94
N SER A 167 -3.65 3.76 11.73
CA SER A 167 -2.94 2.49 11.84
C SER A 167 -3.83 1.32 11.40
N THR A 168 -3.25 0.12 11.34
CA THR A 168 -3.99 -1.11 11.03
C THR A 168 -5.03 -1.49 12.09
N ASN A 169 -4.96 -0.91 13.29
CA ASN A 169 -5.89 -1.16 14.39
C ASN A 169 -6.77 0.06 14.72
N GLY A 170 -6.93 1.00 13.77
CA GLY A 170 -7.67 2.24 13.95
C GLY A 170 -6.76 3.45 14.12
N TYR A 171 -7.33 4.55 14.60
CA TYR A 171 -6.63 5.83 14.70
C TYR A 171 -5.79 5.95 15.98
N LEU A 172 -4.61 6.54 15.84
CA LEU A 172 -3.65 6.76 16.91
C LEU A 172 -3.64 8.21 17.36
N SER A 173 -3.37 8.43 18.64
CA SER A 173 -2.89 9.71 19.14
C SER A 173 -1.43 9.95 18.75
N PHE A 174 -0.99 11.20 18.82
CA PHE A 174 0.39 11.62 18.63
C PHE A 174 1.33 10.83 19.54
N ASN A 175 0.98 10.66 20.82
CA ASN A 175 1.80 9.93 21.77
C ASN A 175 1.91 8.43 21.45
N GLU A 176 0.83 7.81 20.97
CA GLU A 176 0.88 6.42 20.49
C GLU A 176 1.78 6.30 19.26
N ALA A 177 1.63 7.21 18.28
CA ALA A 177 2.47 7.26 17.09
C ALA A 177 3.97 7.46 17.43
N VAL A 178 4.28 8.37 18.36
CA VAL A 178 5.64 8.59 18.88
C VAL A 178 6.18 7.33 19.53
N THR A 179 5.36 6.60 20.30
CA THR A 179 5.77 5.35 20.95
C THR A 179 6.13 4.29 19.92
N LEU A 180 5.30 4.09 18.89
CA LEU A 180 5.56 3.14 17.81
C LEU A 180 6.84 3.49 17.04
N PHE A 181 7.02 4.78 16.72
CA PHE A 181 8.19 5.29 16.00
C PHE A 181 9.48 5.17 16.81
N ASN A 182 9.48 5.60 18.07
CA ASN A 182 10.66 5.52 18.94
C ASN A 182 11.05 4.06 19.18
N THR A 183 10.07 3.16 19.34
CA THR A 183 10.33 1.72 19.47
C THR A 183 10.96 1.17 18.19
N TYR A 184 10.48 1.59 17.02
CA TYR A 184 11.10 1.24 15.74
C TYR A 184 12.54 1.75 15.63
N GLN A 185 12.80 2.99 16.02
CA GLN A 185 14.17 3.52 16.09
C GLN A 185 15.07 2.60 16.93
N THR A 186 14.64 2.26 18.14
CA THR A 186 15.46 1.46 19.06
C THR A 186 15.65 0.03 18.59
N GLN A 187 14.62 -0.62 18.04
CA GLN A 187 14.67 -2.03 17.70
C GLN A 187 15.19 -2.34 16.30
N TYR A 188 14.95 -1.45 15.33
CA TYR A 188 15.23 -1.70 13.91
C TYR A 188 16.31 -0.79 13.36
N ILE A 189 16.35 0.47 13.78
CA ILE A 189 17.36 1.40 13.29
C ILE A 189 18.67 1.24 14.06
N GLN A 190 18.72 1.53 15.37
CA GLN A 190 19.96 1.55 16.15
C GLN A 190 20.84 0.29 16.02
N PRO A 191 20.32 -0.95 16.10
CA PRO A 191 21.13 -2.15 15.97
C PRO A 191 21.72 -2.33 14.56
N PHE A 192 21.02 -1.79 13.56
CA PHE A 192 21.46 -1.79 12.17
C PHE A 192 22.47 -0.67 11.91
N GLN A 193 22.30 0.51 12.51
CA GLN A 193 23.27 1.62 12.39
C GLN A 193 24.66 1.24 12.89
N ALA A 194 24.73 0.45 13.97
CA ALA A 194 25.99 -0.06 14.48
C ALA A 194 26.72 -1.00 13.51
N LYS A 195 26.02 -1.53 12.49
CA LYS A 195 26.52 -2.56 11.57
C LYS A 195 26.74 -2.04 10.15
N VAL A 196 26.13 -0.91 9.77
CA VAL A 196 26.18 -0.37 8.40
C VAL A 196 26.56 1.10 8.42
N LYS A 197 27.61 1.46 7.66
CA LYS A 197 28.23 2.80 7.64
C LYS A 197 27.42 3.89 6.92
N LYS A 198 26.18 3.64 6.48
CA LYS A 198 25.45 4.54 5.56
C LYS A 198 24.30 5.27 6.28
N ASP A 199 24.12 6.56 5.99
CA ASP A 199 23.16 7.46 6.66
C ASP A 199 21.69 7.29 6.23
N TYR A 200 21.36 6.31 5.39
CA TYR A 200 20.07 6.22 4.70
C TYR A 200 19.09 5.30 5.44
N TYR A 201 18.76 5.68 6.67
CA TYR A 201 17.69 5.03 7.44
C TYR A 201 16.37 5.74 7.13
N THR A 202 15.73 5.36 6.03
CA THR A 202 14.35 5.78 5.75
C THR A 202 13.47 5.38 6.92
N LYS A 203 12.71 6.34 7.44
CA LYS A 203 11.72 6.13 8.51
C LYS A 203 10.31 6.49 8.08
N ALA A 204 10.17 7.10 6.92
CA ALA A 204 8.89 7.35 6.28
C ALA A 204 9.05 7.37 4.76
N VAL A 205 8.00 6.92 4.07
CA VAL A 205 7.89 7.03 2.61
C VAL A 205 6.62 7.81 2.32
N TRP A 206 6.74 8.87 1.54
CA TRP A 206 5.65 9.76 1.19
C TRP A 206 5.11 9.48 -0.21
N TYR A 207 3.80 9.62 -0.35
CA TYR A 207 3.08 9.60 -1.60
C TYR A 207 2.14 10.80 -1.65
N SER A 208 1.95 11.39 -2.83
CA SER A 208 0.92 12.42 -2.97
C SER A 208 -0.47 11.82 -2.76
N LEU A 209 -1.45 12.66 -2.37
CA LEU A 209 -2.83 12.18 -2.24
C LEU A 209 -3.37 11.68 -3.59
N GLU A 210 -3.04 12.39 -4.67
CA GLU A 210 -3.41 12.02 -6.03
C GLU A 210 -2.85 10.65 -6.43
N GLU A 211 -1.58 10.38 -6.13
CA GLU A 211 -0.92 9.10 -6.40
C GLU A 211 -1.63 7.93 -5.69
N MET A 212 -1.96 8.12 -4.41
CA MET A 212 -2.64 7.08 -3.62
C MET A 212 -4.07 6.84 -4.09
N LYS A 213 -4.81 7.89 -4.43
CA LYS A 213 -6.16 7.77 -5.02
C LYS A 213 -6.12 7.05 -6.36
N GLY A 214 -5.17 7.41 -7.22
CA GLY A 214 -4.96 6.78 -8.52
C GLY A 214 -4.63 5.28 -8.39
N TYR A 215 -3.80 4.90 -7.40
CA TYR A 215 -3.51 3.50 -7.14
C TYR A 215 -4.74 2.72 -6.61
N ILE A 216 -5.52 3.30 -5.69
CA ILE A 216 -6.74 2.66 -5.19
C ILE A 216 -7.77 2.46 -6.32
N ASP A 217 -8.01 3.48 -7.14
CA ASP A 217 -8.91 3.40 -8.30
C ASP A 217 -8.44 2.35 -9.31
N TYR A 218 -7.13 2.30 -9.60
CA TYR A 218 -6.53 1.26 -10.43
C TYR A 218 -6.82 -0.15 -9.88
N LEU A 219 -6.62 -0.37 -8.58
CA LEU A 219 -6.91 -1.66 -7.94
C LEU A 219 -8.41 -2.01 -8.00
N GLN A 220 -9.31 -1.06 -7.74
CA GLN A 220 -10.76 -1.29 -7.78
C GLN A 220 -11.23 -1.68 -9.19
N LYS A 221 -10.70 -1.02 -10.22
CA LYS A 221 -11.01 -1.34 -11.62
C LYS A 221 -10.44 -2.70 -12.03
N LYS A 222 -9.18 -3.00 -11.73
CA LYS A 222 -8.61 -4.34 -11.98
C LYS A 222 -9.32 -5.44 -11.20
N SER A 223 -9.74 -5.16 -9.97
CA SER A 223 -10.55 -6.07 -9.16
C SER A 223 -11.86 -6.45 -9.85
N THR A 224 -12.55 -5.46 -10.41
CA THR A 224 -13.83 -5.64 -11.11
C THR A 224 -13.63 -6.35 -12.45
N ASN A 225 -12.68 -5.88 -13.27
CA ASN A 225 -12.45 -6.39 -14.62
C ASN A 225 -11.96 -7.83 -14.63
N HIS A 226 -11.20 -8.26 -13.62
CA HIS A 226 -10.60 -9.60 -13.55
C HIS A 226 -11.15 -10.45 -12.40
N ASN A 227 -12.25 -10.03 -11.76
CA ASN A 227 -12.92 -10.77 -10.69
C ASN A 227 -11.98 -11.21 -9.54
N LEU A 228 -11.06 -10.33 -9.13
CA LEU A 228 -10.01 -10.64 -8.16
C LEU A 228 -10.47 -10.51 -6.69
N ALA A 229 -11.63 -9.89 -6.45
CA ALA A 229 -12.15 -9.61 -5.11
C ALA A 229 -11.12 -8.92 -4.18
N ILE A 230 -10.35 -7.96 -4.72
CA ILE A 230 -9.40 -7.15 -3.96
C ILE A 230 -10.17 -6.37 -2.89
N THR A 231 -9.79 -6.58 -1.63
CA THR A 231 -10.40 -5.92 -0.47
C THR A 231 -9.45 -4.96 0.24
N GLY A 232 -8.14 -5.11 0.04
CA GLY A 232 -7.15 -4.30 0.74
C GLY A 232 -5.80 -4.18 0.03
N ILE A 233 -4.89 -3.52 0.72
CA ILE A 233 -3.50 -3.33 0.35
C ILE A 233 -2.63 -3.87 1.49
N ASP A 234 -1.70 -4.76 1.15
CA ASP A 234 -0.62 -5.15 2.04
C ASP A 234 0.59 -4.24 1.81
N VAL A 235 1.05 -3.61 2.88
CA VAL A 235 2.27 -2.81 2.90
C VAL A 235 3.42 -3.71 3.34
N PHE A 236 4.48 -3.76 2.54
CA PHE A 236 5.69 -4.50 2.85
C PHE A 236 6.88 -3.55 2.97
N PHE A 237 7.77 -3.86 3.90
CA PHE A 237 9.10 -3.27 3.93
C PHE A 237 9.96 -3.83 2.81
N GLY A 238 10.68 -2.93 2.13
CA GLY A 238 11.61 -3.27 1.07
C GLY A 238 12.96 -2.58 1.24
N VAL A 239 14.00 -3.09 0.59
CA VAL A 239 15.29 -2.42 0.48
C VAL A 239 15.74 -2.41 -0.97
N TYR A 240 16.01 -1.21 -1.49
CA TYR A 240 16.57 -1.05 -2.82
C TYR A 240 17.97 -1.67 -2.90
N ASN A 241 18.34 -2.13 -4.11
CA ASN A 241 19.69 -2.61 -4.38
C ASN A 241 20.75 -1.53 -4.13
N THR A 242 22.01 -1.93 -4.04
CA THR A 242 23.15 -1.01 -3.91
C THR A 242 23.60 -0.41 -5.24
N ASP A 243 22.74 -0.38 -6.25
CA ASP A 243 23.03 0.18 -7.56
C ASP A 243 23.19 1.71 -7.42
N PRO A 244 24.33 2.30 -7.85
CA PRO A 244 24.52 3.75 -7.86
C PRO A 244 23.51 4.52 -8.72
N SER A 245 22.93 3.89 -9.75
CA SER A 245 21.91 4.52 -10.62
C SER A 245 20.63 4.91 -9.89
N LEU A 246 20.39 4.31 -8.72
CA LEU A 246 19.26 4.60 -7.84
C LEU A 246 19.49 5.85 -6.97
N GLU A 247 20.64 6.51 -7.10
CA GLU A 247 20.99 7.74 -6.38
C GLU A 247 20.74 7.62 -4.87
N LEU A 248 19.93 8.52 -4.29
CA LEU A 248 19.56 8.54 -2.87
C LEU A 248 18.78 7.30 -2.43
N LYS A 249 18.16 6.57 -3.37
CA LYS A 249 17.45 5.32 -3.07
C LYS A 249 18.40 4.13 -2.95
N SER A 250 19.65 4.23 -3.41
CA SER A 250 20.61 3.13 -3.37
C SER A 250 20.84 2.63 -1.93
N ASN A 251 20.51 1.35 -1.67
CA ASN A 251 20.50 0.71 -0.35
C ASN A 251 19.54 1.36 0.67
N ALA A 252 18.63 2.23 0.25
CA ALA A 252 17.66 2.83 1.15
C ALA A 252 16.53 1.83 1.46
N GLN A 253 16.01 1.93 2.68
CA GLN A 253 14.78 1.23 3.03
C GLN A 253 13.58 1.94 2.40
N THR A 254 12.54 1.20 2.06
CA THR A 254 11.29 1.70 1.49
C THR A 254 10.11 0.88 1.97
N VAL A 255 8.91 1.24 1.53
CA VAL A 255 7.76 0.35 1.48
C VAL A 255 7.31 0.16 0.05
N PHE A 256 6.66 -0.96 -0.22
CA PHE A 256 5.89 -1.17 -1.44
C PHE A 256 4.51 -1.71 -1.07
N LEU A 257 3.53 -1.41 -1.91
CA LEU A 257 2.12 -1.68 -1.72
C LEU A 257 1.71 -2.79 -2.67
N VAL A 258 0.98 -3.78 -2.18
CA VAL A 258 0.53 -4.91 -3.00
C VAL A 258 -0.94 -5.14 -2.75
N ALA A 259 -1.70 -5.44 -3.80
CA ALA A 259 -3.10 -5.81 -3.67
C ALA A 259 -3.29 -7.03 -2.75
N SER A 260 -4.40 -7.06 -2.02
CA SER A 260 -4.80 -8.18 -1.19
C SER A 260 -6.27 -8.51 -1.39
N ALA A 261 -6.57 -9.80 -1.52
CA ALA A 261 -7.91 -10.36 -1.55
C ALA A 261 -8.07 -11.34 -0.40
N GLN A 262 -9.02 -11.13 0.51
CA GLN A 262 -9.28 -12.03 1.65
C GLN A 262 -8.01 -12.35 2.48
N GLN A 263 -7.18 -11.33 2.74
CA GLN A 263 -5.88 -11.46 3.43
C GLN A 263 -4.82 -12.31 2.70
N GLN A 264 -5.00 -12.54 1.40
CA GLN A 264 -3.98 -13.08 0.52
C GLN A 264 -3.41 -11.97 -0.37
N THR A 265 -2.10 -11.74 -0.24
CA THR A 265 -1.35 -10.84 -1.12
C THR A 265 -1.31 -11.35 -2.56
N ILE A 266 -1.93 -10.64 -3.49
CA ILE A 266 -1.97 -10.97 -4.93
C ILE A 266 -1.12 -9.97 -5.73
N ILE A 267 -0.35 -10.45 -6.69
CA ILE A 267 0.67 -9.64 -7.38
C ILE A 267 0.35 -9.34 -8.83
N ASN A 268 -0.59 -10.06 -9.45
CA ASN A 268 -1.00 -9.85 -10.84
C ASN A 268 -2.49 -10.13 -11.02
N ILE A 269 -3.00 -9.85 -12.23
CA ILE A 269 -4.41 -10.07 -12.57
C ILE A 269 -4.82 -11.55 -12.65
N GLU A 270 -3.86 -12.47 -12.75
CA GLU A 270 -4.10 -13.92 -12.68
C GLU A 270 -4.38 -14.38 -11.23
N GLY A 271 -4.31 -13.47 -10.24
CA GLY A 271 -4.49 -13.79 -8.83
C GLY A 271 -3.31 -14.54 -8.21
N LYS A 272 -2.13 -14.51 -8.85
CA LYS A 272 -0.92 -15.15 -8.32
C LYS A 272 -0.54 -14.53 -6.98
N SER A 273 -0.17 -15.37 -6.01
CA SER A 273 0.21 -14.86 -4.68
C SER A 273 1.69 -14.46 -4.61
N LEU A 274 2.01 -13.39 -3.88
CA LEU A 274 3.40 -12.99 -3.64
C LEU A 274 4.17 -14.09 -2.92
N LYS A 275 3.54 -14.73 -1.92
CA LYS A 275 4.16 -15.81 -1.13
C LYS A 275 4.59 -16.98 -2.01
N THR A 276 3.73 -17.43 -2.92
CA THR A 276 4.08 -18.52 -3.85
C THR A 276 5.15 -18.07 -4.84
N PHE A 277 5.10 -16.83 -5.30
CA PHE A 277 6.08 -16.26 -6.23
C PHE A 277 7.51 -16.28 -5.63
N ILE A 278 7.67 -15.92 -4.36
CA ILE A 278 8.97 -15.91 -3.69
C ILE A 278 9.44 -17.28 -3.17
N GLN A 279 8.53 -18.25 -3.02
CA GLN A 279 8.86 -19.60 -2.50
C GLN A 279 9.34 -20.56 -3.59
N ASN A 280 9.09 -20.26 -4.86
CA ASN A 280 9.33 -21.20 -5.95
C ASN A 280 10.64 -21.03 -6.71
N ASP A 281 11.44 -20.00 -6.43
CA ASP A 281 12.87 -19.94 -6.78
C ASP A 281 13.41 -18.64 -6.19
N PHE A 282 14.52 -18.70 -5.44
CA PHE A 282 15.29 -17.52 -5.01
C PHE A 282 15.97 -16.78 -6.19
N PHE A 283 15.55 -17.09 -7.42
CA PHE A 283 15.90 -16.44 -8.66
C PHE A 283 14.59 -16.09 -9.37
N SER A 284 14.47 -14.84 -9.84
CA SER A 284 13.37 -14.48 -10.73
C SER A 284 13.35 -15.47 -11.89
N LYS A 285 12.19 -16.08 -12.16
CA LYS A 285 11.98 -16.65 -13.49
C LYS A 285 12.30 -15.53 -14.46
N GLU A 286 13.28 -15.71 -15.35
CA GLU A 286 13.45 -14.80 -16.49
C GLU A 286 12.14 -14.88 -17.25
N THR A 287 11.22 -13.98 -16.94
CA THR A 287 10.04 -13.75 -17.76
C THR A 287 10.58 -13.04 -18.99
N SER A 288 10.48 -13.74 -20.11
CA SER A 288 10.59 -13.17 -21.44
C SER A 288 9.85 -11.83 -21.47
N THR A 289 10.43 -10.87 -22.18
CA THR A 289 9.98 -9.48 -22.36
C THR A 289 8.63 -9.34 -23.10
N THR A 290 7.73 -10.32 -22.94
CA THR A 290 6.51 -10.49 -23.72
C THR A 290 5.30 -10.92 -22.87
N ASP A 291 5.44 -11.16 -21.57
CA ASP A 291 4.28 -11.33 -20.70
C ASP A 291 3.88 -9.92 -20.26
N ASP A 292 2.70 -9.47 -20.71
CA ASP A 292 2.17 -8.13 -20.46
C ASP A 292 2.25 -7.77 -18.96
N ASP A 293 2.69 -6.54 -18.72
CA ASP A 293 3.20 -5.99 -17.46
C ASP A 293 2.06 -5.71 -16.43
N GLU A 294 1.24 -6.71 -16.13
CA GLU A 294 0.01 -6.57 -15.34
C GLU A 294 0.24 -6.76 -13.83
N SER A 295 1.28 -6.09 -13.33
CA SER A 295 1.59 -6.05 -11.90
C SER A 295 0.56 -5.23 -11.14
N LEU A 296 0.17 -5.73 -9.96
CA LEU A 296 -0.65 -4.99 -8.99
C LEU A 296 0.20 -4.34 -7.88
N THR A 297 1.53 -4.37 -8.04
CA THR A 297 2.47 -3.89 -7.04
C THR A 297 2.91 -2.46 -7.31
N TYR A 298 2.89 -1.61 -6.29
CA TYR A 298 3.17 -0.18 -6.39
C TYR A 298 4.30 0.24 -5.45
N ASN A 299 5.27 0.99 -5.95
CA ASN A 299 6.43 1.48 -5.17
C ASN A 299 6.92 2.82 -5.75
N MET A 300 8.06 3.34 -5.29
CA MET A 300 8.66 4.60 -5.69
C MET A 300 8.02 5.84 -5.05
N GLY A 301 7.51 5.68 -3.83
CA GLY A 301 7.25 6.82 -2.96
C GLY A 301 8.52 7.65 -2.73
N GLN A 302 8.34 8.93 -2.42
CA GLN A 302 9.47 9.81 -2.12
C GLN A 302 9.95 9.50 -0.70
N LEU A 303 11.25 9.23 -0.55
CA LEU A 303 11.84 9.08 0.78
C LEU A 303 11.63 10.39 1.53
N SER A 304 10.92 10.34 2.66
CA SER A 304 10.65 11.53 3.47
C SER A 304 11.38 11.42 4.79
N PRO A 305 12.43 12.22 5.00
CA PRO A 305 13.69 12.17 4.26
C PRO A 305 14.73 11.33 5.04
N PRO A 306 15.82 10.86 4.40
CA PRO A 306 17.13 11.54 4.63
C PRO A 306 18.10 11.49 3.42
N PRO A 307 19.21 12.28 3.38
CA PRO A 307 19.68 13.34 4.31
C PRO A 307 19.88 14.73 3.67
N VAL A 308 20.13 15.75 4.51
CA VAL A 308 20.98 16.91 4.18
C VAL A 308 22.41 16.55 4.60
N ASN A 309 23.36 16.60 3.67
CA ASN A 309 24.77 16.61 4.00
C ASN A 309 25.19 18.07 4.24
N ASN A 310 25.85 18.35 5.36
CA ASN A 310 26.87 19.39 5.34
C ASN A 310 28.12 18.82 4.67
#